data_AF-A0A533ZFY3-F1
#
_entry.id   AF-A0A533ZFY3-F1
#
_cell.length_a   1.000
_cell.length_b   1.000
_cell.length_c   1.000
_cell.angle_alpha   90.00
_cell.angle_beta   90.00
_cell.angle_gamma   90.00
#
_symmetry.space_group_name_H-M   'P 1'
#
loop_
_entity.id
_entity.type
_entity.pdbx_description
1 polymer ?
#
loop_
_entity_poly.entity_id
_entity_poly.type
_entity_poly.pdbx_seq_one_letter_code
_entity_poly.pdbx_strand_id
1 'polypeptide(L)'
;MLSVPEPQIRALIRLLSDGDERVARTIAGKLAEIGEPAVPLLREAELEQPEMAARISEVLDDIQGQRLEGDFHALSACDDEHLDLETGAFLIARFAYPDLDVDPYVEMLDAMALEVRDRLGRRASGEEIVKAINRYLFVEQKFTGNTHEYYDVDNSYLSKVLERKTGIPISLSVVYMLVGKRLELPVFGVGMPGHFLVKYEADRYRIFVDCFNGG
;
A
#
# COMPACT_ATOMS: atom_id res chain seq x y z
N MET A 1 -1.00 24.21 -14.75
CA MET A 1 -1.28 23.45 -15.99
C MET A 1 -2.70 23.75 -16.42
N LEU A 2 -2.93 24.09 -17.69
CA LEU A 2 -4.29 24.23 -18.22
C LEU A 2 -4.93 22.84 -18.23
N SER A 3 -5.98 22.64 -17.45
CA SER A 3 -6.75 21.38 -17.44
C SER A 3 -7.38 21.20 -18.82
N VAL A 4 -7.21 20.02 -19.41
CA VAL A 4 -7.88 19.65 -20.66
C VAL A 4 -9.39 19.59 -20.37
N PRO A 5 -10.25 20.25 -21.17
CA PRO A 5 -11.69 20.24 -20.93
C PRO A 5 -12.30 18.84 -21.07
N GLU A 6 -13.25 18.48 -20.19
CA GLU A 6 -13.96 17.19 -20.22
C GLU A 6 -14.53 16.81 -21.61
N PRO A 7 -15.15 17.72 -22.39
CA PRO A 7 -15.66 17.38 -23.72
C PRO A 7 -14.58 16.92 -24.69
N GLN A 8 -13.35 17.45 -24.53
CA GLN A 8 -12.21 17.05 -25.35
C GLN A 8 -11.73 15.65 -24.99
N ILE A 9 -11.73 15.29 -23.70
CA ILE A 9 -11.38 13.94 -23.25
C ILE A 9 -12.42 12.93 -23.75
N ARG A 10 -13.71 13.23 -23.61
CA ARG A 10 -14.80 12.38 -24.15
C ARG A 10 -14.69 12.19 -25.67
N ALA A 11 -14.27 13.22 -26.41
CA ALA A 11 -14.03 13.11 -27.85
C ALA A 11 -12.86 12.16 -28.17
N LEU A 12 -11.76 12.24 -27.41
CA LEU A 12 -10.64 11.29 -27.53
C LEU A 12 -11.08 9.87 -27.22
N ILE A 13 -11.86 9.65 -26.15
CA ILE A 13 -12.37 8.32 -25.80
C ILE A 13 -13.20 7.73 -26.96
N ARG A 14 -14.08 8.52 -27.59
CA ARG A 14 -14.82 8.05 -28.77
C ARG A 14 -13.91 7.62 -29.93
N LEU A 15 -12.79 8.30 -30.15
CA LEU A 15 -11.82 7.97 -31.19
C LEU A 15 -11.00 6.71 -30.87
N LEU A 16 -11.00 6.19 -29.64
CA LEU A 16 -10.42 4.87 -29.34
C LEU A 16 -11.19 3.73 -30.03
N SER A 17 -12.44 3.95 -30.43
CA SER A 17 -13.24 2.96 -31.18
C SER A 17 -12.84 2.82 -32.66
N ASP A 18 -11.90 3.67 -33.14
CA ASP A 18 -11.50 3.67 -34.55
C ASP A 18 -10.95 2.30 -34.98
N GLY A 19 -11.30 1.88 -36.20
CA GLY A 19 -10.84 0.62 -36.79
C GLY A 19 -9.36 0.66 -37.18
N ASP A 20 -8.76 1.84 -37.33
CA ASP A 20 -7.34 2.01 -37.56
C ASP A 20 -6.55 1.92 -36.24
N GLU A 21 -5.85 0.80 -36.05
CA GLU A 21 -4.97 0.52 -34.91
C GLU A 21 -3.89 1.59 -34.66
N ARG A 22 -3.45 2.31 -35.70
CA ARG A 22 -2.46 3.39 -35.55
C ARG A 22 -3.10 4.64 -34.94
N VAL A 23 -4.34 4.94 -35.34
CA VAL A 23 -5.12 6.04 -34.77
C VAL A 23 -5.42 5.73 -33.31
N ALA A 24 -5.96 4.55 -33.02
CA ALA A 24 -6.27 4.12 -31.65
C ALA A 24 -5.05 4.25 -30.71
N ARG A 25 -3.88 3.76 -31.11
CA ARG A 25 -2.62 3.91 -30.33
C ARG A 25 -2.21 5.36 -30.11
N THR A 26 -2.38 6.22 -31.11
CA THR A 26 -2.05 7.65 -30.98
C THR A 26 -2.99 8.33 -29.98
N ILE A 27 -4.27 7.96 -29.98
CA ILE A 27 -5.27 8.48 -29.05
C ILE A 27 -5.04 7.95 -27.63
N ALA A 28 -4.71 6.66 -27.49
CA ALA A 28 -4.32 6.03 -26.23
C ALA A 28 -3.16 6.79 -25.56
N GLY A 29 -2.08 7.07 -26.31
CA GLY A 29 -0.95 7.84 -25.81
C GLY A 29 -1.32 9.26 -25.36
N LYS A 30 -2.22 9.94 -26.08
CA LYS A 30 -2.71 11.27 -25.66
C LYS A 30 -3.55 11.22 -24.39
N LEU A 31 -4.37 10.18 -24.21
CA LEU A 31 -5.15 9.97 -22.99
C LEU A 31 -4.22 9.65 -21.81
N ALA A 32 -3.18 8.86 -22.04
CA ALA A 32 -2.12 8.61 -21.06
C ALA A 32 -1.41 9.91 -20.63
N GLU A 33 -1.03 10.76 -21.59
CA GLU A 33 -0.44 12.08 -21.32
C GLU A 33 -1.38 13.02 -20.54
N ILE A 34 -2.70 12.89 -20.72
CA ILE A 34 -3.69 13.64 -19.93
C ILE A 34 -3.68 13.17 -18.47
N GLY A 35 -3.54 11.86 -18.23
CA GLY A 35 -3.40 11.26 -16.90
C GLY A 35 -4.69 11.24 -16.09
N GLU A 36 -4.59 11.52 -14.79
CA GLU A 36 -5.68 11.45 -13.79
C GLU A 36 -7.03 12.03 -14.23
N PRO A 37 -7.13 13.22 -14.87
CA PRO A 37 -8.40 13.77 -15.30
C PRO A 37 -9.16 12.89 -16.30
N ALA A 38 -8.49 11.97 -17.01
CA ALA A 38 -9.12 11.04 -17.95
C ALA A 38 -9.69 9.79 -17.27
N VAL A 39 -9.18 9.40 -16.10
CA VAL A 39 -9.50 8.11 -15.45
C VAL A 39 -11.01 7.94 -15.17
N PRO A 40 -11.73 8.92 -14.58
CA PRO A 40 -13.17 8.74 -14.31
C PRO A 40 -13.99 8.53 -15.59
N LEU A 41 -13.61 9.23 -16.66
CA LEU A 41 -14.30 9.17 -17.96
C LEU A 41 -14.00 7.88 -18.70
N LEU A 42 -12.76 7.37 -18.57
CA LEU A 42 -12.37 6.08 -19.12
C LEU A 42 -13.13 4.95 -18.42
N ARG A 43 -13.21 4.95 -17.08
CA ARG A 43 -14.00 3.96 -16.33
C ARG A 43 -15.49 4.02 -16.65
N GLU A 44 -16.04 5.22 -16.80
CA GLU A 44 -17.42 5.40 -17.26
C GLU A 44 -17.62 4.76 -18.64
N ALA A 45 -16.73 5.07 -19.59
CA ALA A 45 -16.80 4.53 -20.95
C ALA A 45 -16.59 3.01 -21.01
N GLU A 46 -15.74 2.43 -20.16
CA GLU A 46 -15.52 0.99 -20.08
C GLU A 46 -16.80 0.23 -19.69
N LEU A 47 -17.58 0.80 -18.77
CA LEU A 47 -18.88 0.24 -18.35
C LEU A 47 -19.95 0.40 -19.44
N GLU A 48 -19.94 1.53 -20.14
CA GLU A 48 -20.93 1.83 -21.19
C GLU A 48 -20.66 1.11 -22.52
N GLN A 49 -19.39 0.83 -22.84
CA GLN A 49 -18.93 0.26 -24.11
C GLN A 49 -18.03 -0.96 -23.88
N PRO A 50 -18.61 -2.14 -23.56
CA PRO A 50 -17.86 -3.37 -23.28
C PRO A 50 -16.94 -3.81 -24.43
N GLU A 51 -17.26 -3.46 -25.67
CA GLU A 51 -16.44 -3.72 -26.85
C GLU A 51 -15.11 -2.96 -26.85
N MET A 52 -15.04 -1.83 -26.14
CA MET A 52 -13.84 -1.02 -25.98
C MET A 52 -13.06 -1.33 -24.71
N ALA A 53 -13.59 -2.19 -23.83
CA ALA A 53 -13.03 -2.43 -22.51
C ALA A 53 -11.54 -2.77 -22.54
N ALA A 54 -11.11 -3.66 -23.44
CA ALA A 54 -9.69 -4.02 -23.56
C ALA A 54 -8.80 -2.81 -23.89
N ARG A 55 -9.21 -1.97 -24.86
CA ARG A 55 -8.45 -0.76 -25.25
C ARG A 55 -8.46 0.29 -24.16
N ILE A 56 -9.57 0.43 -23.43
CA ILE A 56 -9.68 1.37 -22.32
C ILE A 56 -8.82 0.91 -21.14
N SER A 57 -8.84 -0.39 -20.83
CA SER A 57 -7.97 -1.00 -19.80
C SER A 57 -6.50 -0.75 -20.10
N GLU A 58 -6.05 -0.92 -21.34
CA GLU A 58 -4.66 -0.61 -21.72
C GLU A 58 -4.28 0.85 -21.43
N VAL A 59 -5.18 1.80 -21.72
CA VAL A 59 -4.94 3.22 -21.42
C VAL A 59 -4.94 3.49 -19.91
N LEU A 60 -5.84 2.85 -19.16
CA LEU A 60 -5.88 2.96 -17.71
C LEU A 60 -4.59 2.41 -17.08
N ASP A 61 -4.13 1.25 -17.54
CA ASP A 61 -2.88 0.62 -17.09
C ASP A 61 -1.68 1.54 -17.36
N ASP A 62 -1.59 2.15 -18.54
CA ASP A 62 -0.54 3.11 -18.88
C ASP A 62 -0.55 4.35 -17.96
N ILE A 63 -1.73 4.94 -17.72
CA ILE A 63 -1.89 6.08 -16.81
C ILE A 63 -1.43 5.72 -15.40
N GLN A 64 -1.90 4.57 -14.90
CA GLN A 64 -1.60 4.11 -13.55
C GLN A 64 -0.12 3.75 -13.39
N GLY A 65 0.48 3.12 -14.39
CA GLY A 65 1.90 2.78 -14.41
C GLY A 65 2.78 4.02 -14.34
N GLN A 66 2.51 5.04 -15.18
CA GLN A 66 3.24 6.31 -15.16
C GLN A 66 3.10 7.04 -13.81
N ARG A 67 1.91 7.04 -13.23
CA ARG A 67 1.68 7.62 -11.90
C ARG A 67 2.48 6.89 -10.82
N LEU A 68 2.41 5.55 -10.82
CA LEU A 68 3.11 4.72 -9.86
C LEU A 68 4.64 4.93 -9.94
N GLU A 69 5.18 4.97 -11.15
CA GLU A 69 6.60 5.27 -11.39
C GLU A 69 6.97 6.67 -10.87
N GLY A 70 6.14 7.67 -11.15
CA GLY A 70 6.31 9.04 -10.64
C GLY A 70 6.29 9.11 -9.11
N ASP A 71 5.31 8.48 -8.46
CA ASP A 71 5.17 8.45 -7.00
C ASP A 71 6.35 7.71 -6.34
N PHE A 72 6.80 6.60 -6.94
CA PHE A 72 7.95 5.84 -6.45
C PHE A 72 9.26 6.63 -6.61
N HIS A 73 9.43 7.34 -7.73
CA HIS A 73 10.57 8.24 -7.92
C HIS A 73 10.58 9.39 -6.91
N ALA A 74 9.42 9.99 -6.64
CA ALA A 74 9.29 11.04 -5.65
C ALA A 74 9.66 10.53 -4.24
N LEU A 75 9.17 9.35 -3.87
CA LEU A 75 9.49 8.73 -2.57
C LEU A 75 10.98 8.37 -2.46
N SER A 76 11.58 7.78 -3.50
CA SER A 76 13.00 7.39 -3.48
C SER A 76 13.98 8.58 -3.51
N ALA A 77 13.49 9.78 -3.85
CA ALA A 77 14.28 11.00 -3.79
C ALA A 77 14.29 11.64 -2.38
N CYS A 78 13.45 11.19 -1.45
CA CYS A 78 13.51 11.58 -0.05
C CYS A 78 14.77 11.01 0.61
N ASP A 79 15.29 11.70 1.62
CA ASP A 79 16.29 11.13 2.51
C ASP A 79 15.65 10.12 3.48
N ASP A 80 16.50 9.37 4.19
CA ASP A 80 16.07 8.33 5.14
C ASP A 80 15.16 8.87 6.27
N GLU A 81 15.28 10.15 6.64
CA GLU A 81 14.46 10.75 7.71
C GLU A 81 13.04 11.08 7.23
N HIS A 82 12.90 11.44 5.94
CA HIS A 82 11.63 11.81 5.34
C HIS A 82 10.96 10.67 4.56
N LEU A 83 11.63 9.53 4.40
CA LEU A 83 11.09 8.36 3.71
C LEU A 83 9.91 7.76 4.50
N ASP A 84 8.69 7.88 3.97
CA ASP A 84 7.51 7.28 4.59
C ASP A 84 7.35 5.81 4.22
N LEU A 85 7.62 4.93 5.18
CA LEU A 85 7.42 3.48 5.08
C LEU A 85 5.99 3.09 4.66
N GLU A 86 4.97 3.78 5.18
CA GLU A 86 3.57 3.44 4.90
C GLU A 86 3.22 3.73 3.44
N THR A 87 3.59 4.92 2.98
CA THR A 87 3.46 5.31 1.58
C THR A 87 4.18 4.32 0.67
N GLY A 88 5.43 3.98 0.98
CA GLY A 88 6.20 3.00 0.21
C GLY A 88 5.54 1.62 0.16
N ALA A 89 5.03 1.13 1.29
CA ALA A 89 4.35 -0.16 1.37
C ALA A 89 3.07 -0.20 0.52
N PHE A 90 2.29 0.89 0.51
CA PHE A 90 1.10 0.99 -0.34
C PHE A 90 1.42 1.21 -1.82
N LEU A 91 2.51 1.92 -2.16
CA LEU A 91 2.98 2.01 -3.55
C LEU A 91 3.35 0.63 -4.10
N ILE A 92 4.06 -0.20 -3.32
CA ILE A 92 4.36 -1.59 -3.70
C ILE A 92 3.06 -2.39 -3.91
N ALA A 93 2.05 -2.20 -3.05
CA ALA A 93 0.75 -2.86 -3.23
C ALA A 93 0.01 -2.38 -4.49
N ARG A 94 0.11 -1.09 -4.84
CA ARG A 94 -0.48 -0.52 -6.06
C ARG A 94 0.13 -1.05 -7.35
N PHE A 95 1.35 -1.58 -7.31
CA PHE A 95 1.92 -2.29 -8.46
C PHE A 95 1.09 -3.52 -8.84
N ALA A 96 0.59 -4.28 -7.87
CA ALA A 96 -0.25 -5.45 -8.11
C ALA A 96 -1.75 -5.12 -8.15
N TYR A 97 -2.16 -4.06 -7.46
CA TYR A 97 -3.55 -3.61 -7.38
C TYR A 97 -3.64 -2.11 -7.69
N PRO A 98 -3.62 -1.72 -8.98
CA PRO A 98 -3.56 -0.32 -9.37
C PRO A 98 -4.72 0.56 -8.86
N ASP A 99 -5.89 -0.06 -8.69
CA ASP A 99 -7.12 0.57 -8.20
C ASP A 99 -7.22 0.59 -6.67
N LEU A 100 -6.17 0.21 -5.95
CA LEU A 100 -6.17 0.13 -4.49
C LEU A 100 -6.45 1.50 -3.86
N ASP A 101 -7.62 1.58 -3.22
CA ASP A 101 -7.96 2.62 -2.25
C ASP A 101 -7.23 2.34 -0.93
N VAL A 102 -6.41 3.29 -0.49
CA VAL A 102 -5.53 3.12 0.67
C VAL A 102 -6.19 3.60 1.97
N ASP A 103 -7.18 4.50 1.88
CA ASP A 103 -7.74 5.18 3.03
C ASP A 103 -8.34 4.22 4.06
N PRO A 104 -9.11 3.17 3.67
CA PRO A 104 -9.64 2.20 4.63
C PRO A 104 -8.55 1.47 5.44
N TYR A 105 -7.37 1.27 4.85
CA TYR A 105 -6.25 0.58 5.50
C TYR A 105 -5.51 1.50 6.46
N VAL A 106 -5.38 2.78 6.12
CA VAL A 106 -4.83 3.81 7.01
C VAL A 106 -5.72 3.93 8.25
N GLU A 107 -7.05 4.03 8.05
CA GLU A 107 -8.03 4.07 9.14
C GLU A 107 -7.97 2.81 10.01
N MET A 108 -7.77 1.65 9.40
CA MET A 108 -7.64 0.40 10.15
C MET A 108 -6.38 0.39 11.02
N LEU A 109 -5.24 0.87 10.52
CA LEU A 109 -4.01 0.99 11.32
C LEU A 109 -4.16 2.03 12.45
N ASP A 110 -4.87 3.13 12.20
CA ASP A 110 -5.18 4.15 13.21
C ASP A 110 -6.04 3.56 14.34
N ALA A 111 -7.08 2.80 13.98
CA ALA A 111 -7.92 2.09 14.94
C ALA A 111 -7.11 1.08 15.77
N MET A 112 -6.24 0.30 15.12
CA MET A 112 -5.33 -0.62 15.81
C MET A 112 -4.45 0.08 16.83
N ALA A 113 -3.83 1.20 16.45
CA ALA A 113 -3.00 1.99 17.36
C ALA A 113 -3.82 2.57 18.52
N LEU A 114 -5.01 3.11 18.26
CA LEU A 114 -5.91 3.62 19.30
C LEU A 114 -6.24 2.53 20.33
N GLU A 115 -6.64 1.35 19.87
CA GLU A 115 -6.97 0.25 20.77
C GLU A 115 -5.75 -0.21 21.59
N VAL A 116 -4.55 -0.24 20.99
CA VAL A 116 -3.32 -0.55 21.77
C VAL A 116 -3.08 0.54 22.81
N ARG A 117 -3.21 1.81 22.45
CA ARG A 117 -3.02 2.95 23.37
C ARG A 117 -3.91 2.86 24.60
N ASP A 118 -5.18 2.47 24.43
CA ASP A 118 -6.14 2.34 25.53
C ASP A 118 -5.78 1.22 26.51
N ARG A 119 -4.95 0.26 26.10
CA ARG A 119 -4.42 -0.81 26.96
C ARG A 119 -3.14 -0.38 27.69
N LEU A 120 -2.46 0.67 27.25
CA LEU A 120 -1.21 1.13 27.84
C LEU A 120 -1.47 2.06 29.04
N GLY A 121 -0.87 1.71 30.17
CA GLY A 121 -0.81 2.62 31.31
C GLY A 121 0.08 3.84 31.02
N ARG A 122 -0.18 4.98 31.69
CA ARG A 122 0.59 6.25 31.53
C ARG A 122 2.10 6.13 31.80
N ARG A 123 2.56 5.03 32.39
CA ARG A 123 3.98 4.75 32.72
C ARG A 123 4.36 3.31 32.39
N ALA A 124 3.77 2.75 31.32
CA ALA A 124 4.11 1.41 30.87
C ALA A 124 5.61 1.32 30.56
N SER A 125 6.27 0.30 31.08
CA SER A 125 7.63 -0.07 30.73
C SER A 125 7.71 -0.58 29.29
N GLY A 126 8.91 -0.59 28.70
CA GLY A 126 9.12 -1.12 27.35
C GLY A 126 8.62 -2.56 27.19
N GLU A 127 8.79 -3.40 28.21
CA GLU A 127 8.28 -4.78 28.20
C GLU A 127 6.74 -4.83 28.20
N GLU A 128 6.08 -3.96 28.97
CA GLU A 128 4.61 -3.89 29.00
C GLU A 128 4.05 -3.39 27.67
N ILE A 129 4.74 -2.42 27.05
CA ILE A 129 4.39 -1.91 25.72
C ILE A 129 4.48 -3.03 24.67
N VAL A 130 5.63 -3.70 24.58
CA VAL A 130 5.83 -4.81 23.63
C VAL A 130 4.80 -5.93 23.88
N LYS A 131 4.58 -6.33 25.13
CA LYS A 131 3.57 -7.35 25.46
C LYS A 131 2.16 -6.94 25.06
N ALA A 132 1.79 -5.66 25.22
CA ALA A 132 0.49 -5.16 24.83
C ALA A 132 0.31 -5.21 23.30
N ILE A 133 1.32 -4.77 22.53
CA ILE A 133 1.27 -4.84 21.07
C ILE A 133 1.24 -6.29 20.59
N ASN A 134 2.11 -7.17 21.10
CA ASN A 134 2.16 -8.58 20.71
C ASN A 134 0.82 -9.27 20.99
N ARG A 135 0.26 -9.08 22.19
CA ARG A 135 -1.04 -9.62 22.55
C ARG A 135 -2.12 -9.10 21.61
N TYR A 136 -2.14 -7.80 21.33
CA TYR A 136 -3.13 -7.23 20.45
C TYR A 136 -3.03 -7.78 19.02
N LEU A 137 -1.86 -7.68 18.39
CA LEU A 137 -1.70 -8.08 16.99
C LEU A 137 -1.80 -9.59 16.79
N PHE A 138 -1.10 -10.39 17.61
CA PHE A 138 -0.93 -11.81 17.32
C PHE A 138 -1.95 -12.70 18.05
N VAL A 139 -2.50 -12.27 19.19
CA VAL A 139 -3.50 -13.04 19.94
C VAL A 139 -4.93 -12.58 19.62
N GLU A 140 -5.20 -11.28 19.72
CA GLU A 140 -6.54 -10.73 19.55
C GLU A 140 -6.90 -10.54 18.07
N GLN A 141 -6.02 -9.87 17.32
CA GLN A 141 -6.20 -9.65 15.88
C GLN A 141 -5.79 -10.84 15.04
N LYS A 142 -5.04 -11.81 15.60
CA LYS A 142 -4.64 -13.08 14.96
C LYS A 142 -3.77 -12.92 13.72
N PHE A 143 -2.96 -11.86 13.66
CA PHE A 143 -1.90 -11.78 12.66
C PHE A 143 -0.98 -13.00 12.79
N THR A 144 -0.72 -13.70 11.69
CA THR A 144 0.02 -14.97 11.71
C THR A 144 0.95 -15.10 10.51
N GLY A 145 2.14 -15.65 10.72
CA GLY A 145 3.04 -16.02 9.64
C GLY A 145 2.44 -17.11 8.73
N ASN A 146 2.43 -16.89 7.42
CA ASN A 146 1.95 -17.91 6.47
C ASN A 146 3.04 -18.95 6.20
N THR A 147 3.03 -20.05 6.95
CA THR A 147 3.98 -21.16 6.78
C THR A 147 3.54 -22.19 5.74
N HIS A 148 2.26 -22.19 5.37
CA HIS A 148 1.70 -23.17 4.43
C HIS A 148 1.89 -22.73 2.99
N GLU A 149 1.60 -21.47 2.70
CA GLU A 149 1.73 -20.85 1.38
C GLU A 149 2.67 -19.65 1.46
N TYR A 150 3.90 -19.88 1.94
CA TYR A 150 4.87 -18.82 2.22
C TYR A 150 5.14 -17.90 1.01
N TYR A 151 5.20 -18.49 -0.20
CA TYR A 151 5.49 -17.77 -1.45
C TYR A 151 4.26 -17.18 -2.13
N ASP A 152 3.08 -17.20 -1.49
CA ASP A 152 1.95 -16.40 -1.97
C ASP A 152 2.34 -14.91 -1.94
N VAL A 153 2.27 -14.26 -3.10
CA VAL A 153 2.67 -12.86 -3.30
C VAL A 153 1.87 -11.91 -2.42
N ASP A 154 0.62 -12.25 -2.13
CA ASP A 154 -0.28 -11.48 -1.27
C ASP A 154 0.19 -11.42 0.18
N ASN A 155 1.07 -12.33 0.61
CA ASN A 155 1.71 -12.23 1.91
C ASN A 155 2.65 -11.02 2.01
N SER A 156 2.99 -10.35 0.90
CA SER A 156 3.93 -9.23 0.85
C SER A 156 3.25 -7.87 0.69
N TYR A 157 2.03 -7.81 0.16
CA TYR A 157 1.31 -6.54 -0.05
C TYR A 157 0.58 -6.12 1.22
N LEU A 158 0.88 -4.92 1.73
CA LEU A 158 0.36 -4.45 3.02
C LEU A 158 -1.17 -4.52 3.11
N SER A 159 -1.89 -4.11 2.05
CA SER A 159 -3.35 -4.22 1.98
C SER A 159 -3.83 -5.65 2.18
N LYS A 160 -3.23 -6.62 1.48
CA LYS A 160 -3.57 -8.04 1.59
C LYS A 160 -3.22 -8.64 2.93
N VAL A 161 -2.09 -8.25 3.50
CA VAL A 161 -1.68 -8.69 4.85
C VAL A 161 -2.66 -8.18 5.91
N LEU A 162 -3.12 -6.93 5.76
CA LEU A 162 -4.12 -6.32 6.62
C LEU A 162 -5.51 -6.97 6.49
N GLU A 163 -5.97 -7.28 5.28
CA GLU A 163 -7.24 -8.01 5.04
C GLU A 163 -7.19 -9.45 5.58
N ARG A 164 -6.15 -10.20 5.21
CA ARG A 164 -6.05 -11.64 5.45
C ARG A 164 -5.50 -11.95 6.83
N LYS A 165 -4.83 -10.97 7.47
CA LYS A 165 -4.10 -11.14 8.74
C LYS A 165 -3.01 -12.20 8.64
N THR A 166 -2.47 -12.42 7.44
CA THR A 166 -1.41 -13.38 7.16
C THR A 166 -0.32 -12.73 6.32
N GLY A 167 0.94 -12.99 6.65
CA GLY A 167 2.07 -12.39 5.93
C GLY A 167 3.39 -13.14 6.08
N ILE A 168 4.43 -12.57 5.48
CA ILE A 168 5.83 -12.98 5.64
C ILE A 168 6.50 -12.19 6.78
N PRO A 169 7.72 -12.54 7.21
CA PRO A 169 8.37 -11.86 8.33
C PRO A 169 8.47 -10.33 8.16
N ILE A 170 8.79 -9.86 6.96
CA ILE A 170 8.93 -8.43 6.67
C ILE A 170 7.58 -7.72 6.76
N SER A 171 6.53 -8.24 6.11
CA SER A 171 5.25 -7.55 6.04
C SER A 171 4.50 -7.51 7.38
N LEU A 172 4.60 -8.57 8.19
CA LEU A 172 4.09 -8.55 9.56
C LEU A 172 4.86 -7.57 10.45
N SER A 173 6.17 -7.46 10.23
CA SER A 173 6.99 -6.44 10.89
C SER A 173 6.60 -5.03 10.47
N VAL A 174 6.22 -4.80 9.20
CA VAL A 174 5.69 -3.51 8.74
C VAL A 174 4.40 -3.15 9.48
N VAL A 175 3.44 -4.06 9.60
CA VAL A 175 2.21 -3.80 10.40
C VAL A 175 2.57 -3.38 11.83
N TYR A 176 3.47 -4.11 12.47
CA TYR A 176 3.93 -3.79 13.83
C TYR A 176 4.58 -2.40 13.91
N MET A 177 5.48 -2.09 12.98
CA MET A 177 6.16 -0.79 12.91
C MET A 177 5.18 0.36 12.65
N LEU A 178 4.16 0.16 11.81
CA LEU A 178 3.16 1.19 11.51
C LEU A 178 2.24 1.47 12.69
N VAL A 179 1.89 0.45 13.48
CA VAL A 179 1.20 0.62 14.77
C VAL A 179 2.12 1.33 15.76
N GLY A 180 3.40 0.95 15.83
CA GLY A 180 4.41 1.62 16.65
C GLY A 180 4.58 3.11 16.31
N LYS A 181 4.66 3.45 15.01
CA LYS A 181 4.78 4.82 14.49
C LYS A 181 3.62 5.70 14.96
N ARG A 182 2.37 5.22 14.86
CA ARG A 182 1.17 5.93 15.33
C ARG A 182 1.12 6.15 16.84
N LEU A 183 1.80 5.29 17.59
CA LEU A 183 1.95 5.40 19.04
C LEU A 183 3.19 6.21 19.46
N GLU A 184 3.93 6.76 18.49
CA GLU A 184 5.21 7.45 18.72
C GLU A 184 6.24 6.59 19.46
N LEU A 185 6.22 5.28 19.21
CA LEU A 185 7.11 4.32 19.87
C LEU A 185 8.41 4.10 19.05
N PRO A 186 9.57 3.94 19.71
CA PRO A 186 10.85 3.72 19.04
C PRO A 186 11.00 2.27 18.59
N VAL A 187 10.33 1.95 17.49
CA VAL A 187 10.23 0.62 16.89
C VAL A 187 10.92 0.63 15.53
N PHE A 188 11.87 -0.30 15.33
CA PHE A 188 12.73 -0.33 14.16
C PHE A 188 12.76 -1.73 13.54
N GLY A 189 12.84 -1.79 12.21
CA GLY A 189 13.06 -3.04 11.50
C GLY A 189 14.51 -3.50 11.59
N VAL A 190 14.73 -4.81 11.67
CA VAL A 190 16.06 -5.42 11.72
C VAL A 190 16.12 -6.56 10.71
N GLY A 191 16.91 -6.34 9.65
CA GLY A 191 17.22 -7.38 8.68
C GLY A 191 18.15 -8.42 9.28
N MET A 192 17.75 -9.69 9.22
CA MET A 192 18.55 -10.84 9.62
C MET A 192 18.76 -11.76 8.41
N PRO A 193 19.83 -12.57 8.37
CA PRO A 193 19.99 -13.55 7.30
C PRO A 193 18.79 -14.51 7.24
N GLY A 194 18.02 -14.44 6.15
CA GLY A 194 16.84 -15.28 5.94
C GLY A 194 15.62 -14.95 6.81
N HIS A 195 15.62 -13.84 7.56
CA HIS A 195 14.50 -13.46 8.43
C HIS A 195 14.43 -11.94 8.65
N PHE A 196 13.35 -11.46 9.24
CA PHE A 196 13.21 -10.04 9.60
C PHE A 196 12.52 -9.91 10.95
N LEU A 197 13.07 -9.06 11.80
CA LEU A 197 12.59 -8.84 13.16
C LEU A 197 12.25 -7.37 13.38
N VAL A 198 11.52 -7.11 14.44
CA VAL A 198 11.32 -5.77 14.97
C VAL A 198 12.14 -5.59 16.24
N LYS A 199 12.71 -4.41 16.43
CA LYS A 199 13.40 -3.99 17.65
C LYS A 199 12.68 -2.82 18.27
N TYR A 200 12.26 -2.97 19.52
CA TYR A 200 11.87 -1.86 20.39
C TYR A 200 13.11 -1.39 21.17
N GLU A 201 13.46 -0.10 21.06
CA GLU A 201 14.63 0.47 21.74
C GLU A 201 14.28 1.78 22.47
N ALA A 202 14.17 1.73 23.79
CA ALA A 202 13.92 2.90 24.64
C ALA A 202 14.67 2.78 25.97
N ASP A 203 15.37 3.84 26.38
CA ASP A 203 16.18 3.89 27.62
C ASP A 203 17.14 2.69 27.77
N ARG A 204 16.77 1.75 28.64
CA ARG A 204 17.52 0.52 28.96
C ARG A 204 16.96 -0.73 28.26
N TYR A 205 15.87 -0.60 27.52
CA TYR A 205 15.18 -1.71 26.88
C TYR A 205 15.66 -1.87 25.44
N ARG A 206 16.11 -3.07 25.11
CA ARG A 206 16.41 -3.52 23.74
C ARG A 206 15.73 -4.86 23.56
N ILE A 207 14.53 -4.84 23.00
CA ILE A 207 13.68 -6.01 22.87
C ILE A 207 13.53 -6.32 21.39
N PHE A 208 13.87 -7.54 21.00
CA PHE A 208 13.61 -8.05 19.65
C PHE A 208 12.29 -8.83 19.67
N VAL A 209 11.49 -8.64 18.64
CA VAL A 209 10.16 -9.21 18.47
C VAL A 209 10.14 -9.93 17.12
N ASP A 210 9.71 -11.19 17.15
CA ASP A 210 9.56 -11.99 15.93
C ASP A 210 8.10 -12.01 15.51
N CYS A 211 7.72 -11.03 14.68
CA CYS A 211 6.33 -10.87 14.23
C CYS A 211 5.81 -12.07 13.43
N PHE A 212 6.69 -12.86 12.81
CA PHE A 212 6.27 -14.05 12.07
C PHE A 212 5.87 -15.19 13.02
N ASN A 213 6.52 -15.27 14.17
CA ASN A 213 6.32 -16.32 15.19
C ASN A 213 5.45 -15.87 16.38
N GLY A 214 4.63 -14.83 16.20
CA GLY A 214 3.64 -14.40 17.20
C GLY A 214 4.17 -13.41 18.25
N GLY A 215 5.34 -12.81 18.01
CA GLY A 215 5.88 -11.69 18.78
C GLY A 215 6.92 -12.09 19.82
#